data_AF-A0AA39W1Q3-F1
#
_entry.id   AF-A0AA39W1Q3-F1
#
_cell.length_a   1.000
_cell.length_b   1.000
_cell.length_c   1.000
_cell.angle_alpha   90.00
_cell.angle_beta   90.00
_cell.angle_gamma   90.00
#
_symmetry.space_group_name_H-M   'P 1'
#
loop_
_entity.id
_entity.type
_entity.pdbx_description
1 polymer ?
#
loop_
_entity_poly.entity_id
_entity_poly.type
_entity_poly.pdbx_seq_one_letter_code
_entity_poly.pdbx_strand_id
1 'polypeptide(L)'
;MLEVISGMKSKFEKLHQERDRILGDIIDEHKERRQTTKTGQKEADGEDLVDVFLRLQEDGDLEFHLTNNNIKAVIWDIFSAGSETSSTTIEWAMSEMLKNPRLMKEAQAEREWKVQAKSIASWNQSKNYKFDNNVKIFSSPLQ
;
A
#
# COMPACT_ATOMS: atom_id res chain seq x y z
N MET A 1 20.31 -12.82 -32.76
CA MET A 1 20.49 -11.48 -32.14
C MET A 1 19.23 -10.62 -32.30
N LEU A 2 18.68 -10.49 -33.52
CA LEU A 2 17.46 -9.71 -33.79
C LEU A 2 16.21 -10.22 -33.04
N GLU A 3 16.02 -11.53 -32.91
CA GLU A 3 14.88 -12.11 -32.17
C GLU A 3 14.94 -11.83 -30.66
N VAL A 4 16.15 -11.86 -30.06
CA VAL A 4 16.35 -11.55 -28.64
C VAL A 4 16.04 -10.08 -28.35
N ILE A 5 16.49 -9.18 -29.22
CA ILE A 5 16.22 -7.75 -29.14
C ILE A 5 14.72 -7.47 -29.32
N SER A 6 14.08 -8.14 -30.30
CA SER A 6 12.64 -8.04 -30.54
C SER A 6 11.82 -8.53 -29.34
N GLY A 7 12.20 -9.67 -28.75
CA GLY A 7 11.56 -10.21 -27.55
C GLY A 7 11.71 -9.31 -26.33
N MET A 8 12.89 -8.72 -26.11
CA MET A 8 13.14 -7.77 -25.02
C MET A 8 12.28 -6.50 -25.18
N LYS A 9 12.21 -5.96 -26.40
CA LYS A 9 11.37 -4.79 -26.72
C LYS A 9 9.89 -5.08 -26.42
N SER A 10 9.39 -6.25 -26.84
CA SER A 10 8.01 -6.64 -26.57
C SER A 10 7.71 -6.76 -25.07
N LYS A 11 8.64 -7.32 -24.28
CA LYS A 11 8.48 -7.40 -22.82
C LYS A 11 8.45 -6.02 -22.17
N PHE A 12 9.36 -5.15 -22.56
CA PHE A 12 9.42 -3.79 -22.02
C PHE A 12 8.16 -2.98 -22.34
N GLU A 13 7.65 -3.10 -23.56
CA GLU A 13 6.41 -2.47 -23.98
C GLU A 13 5.22 -2.93 -23.13
N LYS A 14 5.10 -4.25 -22.88
CA LYS A 14 4.05 -4.80 -22.00
C LYS A 14 4.18 -4.28 -20.57
N LEU A 15 5.40 -4.22 -20.02
CA LEU A 15 5.63 -3.67 -18.68
C LEU A 15 5.26 -2.19 -18.61
N HIS A 16 5.60 -1.42 -19.64
CA HIS A 16 5.25 -0.01 -19.74
C HIS A 16 3.75 0.22 -19.81
N GLN A 17 3.03 -0.59 -20.59
CA GLN A 17 1.57 -0.55 -20.70
C GLN A 17 0.91 -0.90 -19.36
N GLU A 18 1.37 -1.95 -18.69
CA GLU A 18 0.82 -2.37 -17.40
C GLU A 18 1.07 -1.31 -16.32
N ARG A 19 2.28 -0.77 -16.25
CA ARG A 19 2.61 0.35 -15.35
C ARG A 19 1.75 1.57 -15.65
N ASP A 20 1.62 1.95 -16.93
CA ASP A 20 0.81 3.12 -17.31
C ASP A 20 -0.67 2.96 -16.94
N ARG A 21 -1.20 1.74 -17.10
CA ARG A 21 -2.55 1.38 -16.68
C ARG A 21 -2.71 1.51 -15.16
N ILE A 22 -1.85 0.85 -14.37
CA ILE A 22 -1.92 0.90 -12.90
C ILE A 22 -1.87 2.34 -12.39
N LEU A 23 -0.94 3.16 -12.90
CA LEU A 23 -0.84 4.56 -12.49
C LEU A 23 -2.01 5.42 -13.00
N GLY A 24 -2.62 5.05 -14.13
CA GLY A 24 -3.86 5.65 -14.62
C GLY A 24 -5.02 5.37 -13.67
N ASP A 25 -5.23 4.09 -13.35
CA ASP A 25 -6.29 3.63 -12.44
C ASP A 25 -6.18 4.33 -11.07
N ILE A 26 -4.95 4.48 -10.53
CA ILE A 26 -4.68 5.23 -9.30
C ILE A 26 -5.13 6.69 -9.44
N ILE A 27 -4.70 7.39 -10.50
CA ILE A 27 -5.05 8.80 -10.70
C ILE A 27 -6.58 8.98 -10.81
N ASP A 28 -7.25 8.09 -11.54
CA ASP A 28 -8.69 8.16 -11.75
C ASP A 28 -9.47 7.90 -10.45
N GLU A 29 -9.04 6.91 -9.64
CA GLU A 29 -9.59 6.68 -8.30
C GLU A 29 -9.47 7.92 -7.41
N HIS A 30 -8.35 8.64 -7.44
CA HIS A 30 -8.14 9.85 -6.65
C HIS A 30 -9.02 11.00 -7.13
N LYS A 31 -9.19 11.14 -8.45
CA LYS A 31 -10.12 12.14 -9.04
C LYS A 31 -11.56 11.86 -8.62
N GLU A 32 -12.02 10.61 -8.71
CA GLU A 32 -13.36 10.20 -8.30
C GLU A 32 -13.59 10.46 -6.81
N ARG A 33 -12.64 10.04 -5.97
CA ARG A 33 -12.67 10.28 -4.52
C ARG A 33 -12.86 11.76 -4.20
N ARG A 34 -12.05 12.64 -4.80
CA ARG A 34 -12.12 14.10 -4.57
C ARG A 34 -13.44 14.71 -5.03
N GLN A 35 -14.05 14.21 -6.09
CA GLN A 35 -15.39 14.66 -6.50
C GLN A 35 -16.45 14.32 -5.45
N THR A 36 -16.39 13.11 -4.87
CA THR A 36 -17.34 12.68 -3.81
C THR A 36 -17.12 13.39 -2.47
N THR A 37 -15.90 13.83 -2.16
CA THR A 37 -15.63 14.65 -0.97
C THR A 37 -16.17 16.07 -1.12
N LYS A 38 -16.07 16.67 -2.32
CA LYS A 38 -16.68 17.98 -2.63
C LYS A 38 -18.22 17.97 -2.48
N THR A 39 -18.87 16.82 -2.68
CA THR A 39 -20.33 16.65 -2.47
C THR A 39 -20.73 16.27 -1.04
N GLY A 40 -19.79 16.28 -0.09
CA GLY A 40 -20.05 16.06 1.35
C GLY A 40 -20.32 14.62 1.75
N GLN A 41 -19.96 13.64 0.91
CA GLN A 41 -20.38 12.24 1.09
C GLN A 41 -19.37 11.30 1.77
N LYS A 42 -18.12 11.69 2.06
CA LYS A 42 -17.14 10.83 2.77
C LYS A 42 -16.14 11.55 3.68
N GLU A 43 -15.75 10.79 4.71
CA GLU A 43 -14.79 11.10 5.78
C GLU A 43 -13.38 11.39 5.24
N ALA A 44 -12.65 12.21 6.01
CA ALA A 44 -11.29 12.67 5.73
C ALA A 44 -10.29 11.50 5.80
N ASP A 45 -10.10 10.81 4.68
CA ASP A 45 -8.84 10.13 4.44
C ASP A 45 -7.75 11.21 4.28
N GLY A 46 -6.57 10.98 4.82
CA GLY A 46 -5.49 11.98 4.80
C GLY A 46 -5.10 12.32 3.36
N GLU A 47 -4.73 13.58 3.10
CA GLU A 47 -4.20 14.00 1.80
C GLU A 47 -2.89 13.25 1.49
N ASP A 48 -2.85 12.58 0.33
CA ASP A 48 -1.65 11.91 -0.16
C ASP A 48 -0.95 12.68 -1.31
N LEU A 49 0.18 12.16 -1.77
CA LEU A 49 1.00 12.78 -2.81
C LEU A 49 0.23 12.99 -4.14
N VAL A 50 -0.65 12.05 -4.50
CA VAL A 50 -1.45 12.11 -5.72
C VAL A 50 -2.49 13.21 -5.59
N ASP A 51 -3.10 13.34 -4.41
CA ASP A 51 -3.99 14.46 -4.10
C ASP A 51 -3.27 15.81 -4.19
N VAL A 52 -2.03 15.92 -3.69
CA VAL A 52 -1.23 17.15 -3.84
C VAL A 52 -0.98 17.48 -5.31
N PHE A 53 -0.57 16.52 -6.13
CA PHE A 53 -0.32 16.76 -7.55
C PHE A 53 -1.57 17.15 -8.33
N LEU A 54 -2.70 16.51 -8.05
CA LEU A 54 -3.98 16.84 -8.67
C LEU A 54 -4.45 18.24 -8.26
N ARG A 55 -4.19 18.69 -7.01
CA ARG A 55 -4.46 20.07 -6.59
C ARG A 55 -3.59 21.05 -7.38
N LEU A 56 -2.29 20.77 -7.47
CA LEU A 56 -1.34 21.63 -8.19
C LEU A 56 -1.66 21.71 -9.70
N GLN A 57 -2.18 20.63 -10.28
CA GLN A 57 -2.70 20.60 -11.64
C GLN A 57 -3.96 21.49 -11.81
N GLU A 58 -4.85 21.52 -10.82
CA GLU A 58 -6.07 22.37 -10.81
C GLU A 58 -5.75 23.85 -10.59
N ASP A 59 -4.85 24.17 -9.65
CA ASP A 59 -4.53 25.55 -9.24
C ASP A 59 -3.82 26.34 -10.35
N GLY A 60 -3.09 25.66 -11.25
CA GLY A 60 -2.45 26.29 -12.40
C GLY A 60 -1.33 27.28 -12.07
N ASP A 61 -0.83 27.28 -10.83
CA ASP A 61 0.22 28.19 -10.33
C ASP A 61 1.64 27.81 -10.79
N LEU A 62 1.76 26.79 -11.63
CA LEU A 62 3.03 26.37 -12.22
C LEU A 62 3.28 27.10 -13.54
N GLU A 63 4.54 27.45 -13.78
CA GLU A 63 5.02 28.02 -15.06
C GLU A 63 4.77 27.07 -16.26
N PHE A 64 4.52 25.79 -15.99
CA PHE A 64 4.19 24.77 -16.98
C PHE A 64 2.90 24.03 -16.63
N HIS A 65 2.24 23.51 -17.67
CA HIS A 65 1.05 22.69 -17.48
C HIS A 65 1.42 21.29 -16.96
N LEU A 66 1.06 20.99 -15.72
CA LEU A 66 1.27 19.67 -15.12
C LEU A 66 0.31 18.65 -15.75
N THR A 67 0.84 17.70 -16.52
CA THR A 67 0.02 16.65 -17.16
C THR A 67 -0.06 15.38 -16.30
N ASN A 68 -1.06 14.53 -16.54
CA ASN A 68 -1.11 13.21 -15.91
C ASN A 68 0.16 12.40 -16.18
N ASN A 69 0.78 12.53 -17.37
CA ASN A 69 2.03 11.83 -17.68
C ASN A 69 3.19 12.30 -16.79
N ASN A 70 3.24 13.60 -16.45
CA ASN A 70 4.23 14.10 -15.50
C ASN A 70 3.99 13.51 -14.10
N ILE A 71 2.73 13.49 -13.65
CA ILE A 71 2.34 12.92 -12.35
C ILE A 71 2.72 11.44 -12.28
N LYS A 72 2.34 10.65 -13.31
CA LYS A 72 2.71 9.23 -13.42
C LYS A 72 4.24 9.04 -13.40
N ALA A 73 4.98 9.89 -14.09
CA ALA A 73 6.44 9.79 -14.13
C ALA A 73 7.08 10.02 -12.75
N VAL A 74 6.63 11.02 -12.00
CA VAL A 74 7.16 11.31 -10.66
C VAL A 74 6.80 10.22 -9.65
N ILE A 75 5.55 9.74 -9.67
CA ILE A 75 5.12 8.62 -8.81
C ILE A 75 5.97 7.38 -9.11
N TRP A 76 6.20 7.09 -10.39
CA TRP A 76 7.02 5.96 -10.81
C TRP A 76 8.48 6.09 -10.38
N ASP A 77 9.08 7.27 -10.48
CA ASP A 77 10.46 7.53 -10.09
C ASP A 77 10.68 7.23 -8.59
N ILE A 78 9.81 7.76 -7.74
CA ILE A 78 9.84 7.52 -6.29
C ILE A 78 9.66 6.03 -5.98
N PHE A 79 8.67 5.38 -6.62
CA PHE A 79 8.38 3.97 -6.38
C PHE A 79 9.55 3.07 -6.79
N SER A 80 10.17 3.34 -7.95
CA SER A 80 11.31 2.59 -8.45
C SER A 80 12.53 2.75 -7.53
N ALA A 81 12.85 3.98 -7.13
CA ALA A 81 13.99 4.27 -6.26
C ALA A 81 13.85 3.62 -4.87
N GLY A 82 12.65 3.64 -4.28
CA GLY A 82 12.39 3.00 -2.99
C GLY A 82 12.39 1.47 -3.05
N SER A 83 11.93 0.90 -4.16
CA SER A 83 11.80 -0.55 -4.33
C SER A 83 13.16 -1.25 -4.46
N GLU A 84 14.08 -0.68 -5.23
CA GLU A 84 15.42 -1.26 -5.45
C GLU A 84 16.21 -1.30 -4.15
N THR A 85 16.28 -0.17 -3.45
CA THR A 85 17.03 -0.03 -2.18
C THR A 85 16.50 -0.93 -1.07
N SER A 86 15.18 -1.01 -0.91
CA SER A 86 14.53 -1.88 0.07
C SER A 86 14.74 -3.36 -0.24
N SER A 87 14.62 -3.75 -1.51
CA SER A 87 14.84 -5.14 -1.95
C SER A 87 16.27 -5.56 -1.70
N THR A 88 17.26 -4.74 -2.10
CA THR A 88 18.67 -5.00 -1.83
C THR A 88 18.93 -5.17 -0.33
N THR A 89 18.36 -4.32 0.52
CA THR A 89 18.53 -4.43 1.98
C THR A 89 17.98 -5.77 2.50
N ILE A 90 16.82 -6.20 2.03
CA ILE A 90 16.20 -7.48 2.40
C ILE A 90 17.05 -8.65 1.89
N GLU A 91 17.55 -8.59 0.67
CA GLU A 91 18.44 -9.60 0.09
C GLU A 91 19.73 -9.77 0.91
N TRP A 92 20.34 -8.67 1.35
CA TRP A 92 21.49 -8.70 2.24
C TRP A 92 21.15 -9.31 3.60
N ALA A 93 20.04 -8.88 4.21
CA ALA A 93 19.59 -9.42 5.49
C ALA A 93 19.37 -10.94 5.41
N MET A 94 18.67 -11.43 4.38
CA MET A 94 18.45 -12.86 4.16
C MET A 94 19.77 -13.60 3.91
N SER A 95 20.67 -13.03 3.12
CA SER A 95 21.98 -13.63 2.86
C SER A 95 22.81 -13.77 4.14
N GLU A 96 22.76 -12.78 5.02
CA GLU A 96 23.46 -12.82 6.31
C GLU A 96 22.84 -13.84 7.26
N MET A 97 21.51 -13.94 7.29
CA MET A 97 20.80 -14.95 8.07
C MET A 97 21.10 -16.38 7.58
N LEU A 98 21.23 -16.60 6.27
CA LEU A 98 21.60 -17.91 5.71
C LEU A 98 23.02 -18.32 6.13
N LYS A 99 23.94 -17.35 6.26
CA LYS A 99 25.30 -17.59 6.76
C LYS A 99 25.33 -17.86 8.27
N ASN A 100 24.34 -17.39 9.02
CA ASN A 100 24.23 -17.58 10.46
C ASN A 100 22.91 -18.30 10.87
N PRO A 101 22.92 -19.65 10.87
CA PRO A 101 21.72 -20.45 11.18
C PRO A 101 21.09 -20.16 12.55
N ARG A 102 21.85 -19.60 13.49
CA ARG A 102 21.32 -19.19 14.80
C ARG A 102 20.41 -17.97 14.66
N LEU A 103 20.85 -16.93 13.97
CA LEU A 103 20.03 -15.73 13.71
C LEU A 103 18.77 -16.07 12.92
N MET A 104 18.87 -17.01 11.98
CA MET A 104 17.69 -17.47 11.23
C MET A 104 16.65 -18.14 12.13
N LYS A 105 17.08 -19.01 13.06
CA LYS A 105 16.17 -19.67 14.01
C LYS A 105 15.52 -18.68 14.98
N GLU A 106 16.29 -17.71 15.47
CA GLU A 106 15.77 -16.67 16.38
C GLU A 106 14.70 -15.81 15.68
N ALA A 107 14.94 -15.39 14.44
CA ALA A 107 13.96 -14.60 13.68
C ALA A 107 12.68 -15.38 13.32
N GLN A 108 12.80 -16.68 13.02
CA GLN A 108 11.65 -17.55 12.80
C GLN A 108 10.81 -17.71 14.08
N ALA A 109 11.48 -17.94 15.22
CA ALA A 109 10.80 -18.03 16.52
C ALA A 109 10.08 -16.72 16.87
N GLU A 110 10.68 -15.56 16.58
CA GLU A 110 10.04 -14.26 16.79
C GLU A 110 8.77 -14.10 15.95
N ARG A 111 8.81 -14.50 14.68
CA ARG A 111 7.63 -14.50 13.80
C ARG A 111 6.51 -15.36 14.37
N GLU A 112 6.82 -16.58 14.77
CA GLU A 112 5.87 -17.54 15.33
C GLU A 112 5.22 -17.01 16.61
N TRP A 113 6.03 -16.46 17.51
CA TRP A 113 5.55 -15.82 18.74
C TRP A 113 4.59 -14.66 18.46
N LYS A 114 4.92 -13.75 17.52
CA LYS A 114 4.06 -12.61 17.17
C LYS A 114 2.72 -13.06 16.58
N VAL A 115 2.72 -14.09 15.74
CA VAL A 115 1.49 -14.66 15.17
C VAL A 115 0.61 -15.26 16.27
N GLN A 116 1.22 -16.01 17.19
CA GLN A 116 0.49 -16.61 18.30
C GLN A 116 -0.09 -15.54 19.25
N ALA A 117 0.69 -14.50 19.58
CA ALA A 117 0.23 -13.39 20.40
C ALA A 117 -0.97 -12.66 19.77
N LYS A 118 -0.95 -12.42 18.45
CA LYS A 118 -2.08 -11.80 17.73
C LYS A 118 -3.34 -12.68 17.74
N SER A 119 -3.17 -14.00 17.62
CA SER A 119 -4.27 -14.96 17.74
C SER A 119 -4.90 -14.93 19.14
N ILE A 120 -4.07 -14.92 20.19
CA ILE A 120 -4.52 -14.83 21.59
C ILE A 120 -5.28 -13.51 21.83
N ALA A 121 -4.76 -12.39 21.33
CA ALA A 121 -5.42 -11.09 21.45
C ALA A 121 -6.81 -11.08 20.79
N SER A 122 -6.91 -11.62 19.57
CA SER A 122 -8.18 -11.75 18.83
C SER A 122 -9.19 -12.62 19.60
N TRP A 123 -8.75 -13.76 20.14
CA TRP A 123 -9.60 -14.65 20.92
C TRP A 123 -10.11 -13.99 22.21
N ASN A 124 -9.24 -13.28 22.93
CA ASN A 124 -9.61 -12.53 24.13
C ASN A 124 -10.62 -11.41 23.83
N GLN A 125 -10.44 -10.69 22.73
CA GLN A 125 -11.38 -9.65 22.30
C GLN A 125 -12.77 -10.24 21.97
N SER A 126 -12.82 -11.38 21.27
CA SER A 126 -14.08 -12.08 20.95
C SER A 126 -14.80 -12.56 22.22
N LYS A 127 -14.06 -13.05 23.21
CA LYS A 127 -14.63 -13.45 24.50
C LYS A 127 -15.21 -12.27 25.26
N ASN A 128 -14.45 -11.19 25.43
CA ASN A 128 -14.93 -10.00 26.14
C ASN A 128 -16.20 -9.41 25.49
N TYR A 129 -16.26 -9.37 24.15
CA TYR A 129 -17.47 -8.94 23.45
C TYR A 129 -18.70 -9.82 23.77
N LYS A 130 -18.52 -11.14 23.87
CA LYS A 130 -19.61 -12.07 24.25
C LYS A 130 -19.99 -11.94 25.72
N PHE A 131 -19.04 -11.69 26.62
CA PHE A 131 -19.33 -11.47 28.03
C PHE A 131 -20.06 -10.15 28.26
N ASP A 132 -19.61 -9.04 27.66
CA ASP A 132 -20.27 -7.74 27.77
C ASP A 132 -21.69 -7.74 27.19
N ASN A 133 -21.91 -8.45 26.08
CA ASN A 133 -23.25 -8.61 25.53
C ASN A 133 -24.11 -9.53 26.40
N ASN A 134 -23.56 -10.60 26.98
CA ASN A 134 -24.30 -11.49 27.89
C ASN A 134 -24.69 -10.79 29.20
N VAL A 135 -23.86 -9.91 29.76
CA VAL A 135 -24.22 -9.15 30.97
C VAL A 135 -25.34 -8.14 30.68
N LYS A 136 -25.37 -7.53 29.49
CA LYS A 136 -26.42 -6.58 29.09
C LYS A 136 -27.80 -7.22 28.89
N ILE A 137 -27.88 -8.48 28.44
CA ILE A 137 -29.18 -9.18 28.28
C ILE A 137 -29.83 -9.54 29.63
N PHE A 138 -29.07 -9.61 30.71
CA PHE A 138 -29.59 -9.84 32.07
C PHE A 138 -29.86 -8.56 32.86
N SER A 139 -29.51 -7.38 32.32
CA SER A 139 -29.76 -6.08 32.96
C SER A 139 -30.97 -5.32 32.39
N SER A 140 -31.78 -5.93 31.52
CA SER A 140 -33.05 -5.33 31.09
C SER A 140 -34.01 -5.26 32.28
N PRO A 141 -34.47 -4.05 32.69
CA PRO A 141 -35.47 -3.95 33.75
C PRO A 141 -36.75 -4.64 33.29
N LEU A 142 -37.29 -5.51 34.13
CA LEU A 142 -38.66 -5.98 34.02
C LEU A 142 -39.58 -4.73 34.03
N GLN A 143 -40.04 -4.33 32.85
CA GLN A 143 -41.24 -3.52 32.66
C GLN A 143 -42.32 -4.42 32.08
#